data_AF-A0A1F4QH18-F1
#
_entry.id   AF-A0A1F4QH18-F1
#
_cell.length_a   1.000
_cell.length_b   1.000
_cell.length_c   1.000
_cell.angle_alpha   90.00
_cell.angle_beta   90.00
_cell.angle_gamma   90.00
#
_symmetry.space_group_name_H-M   'P 1'
#
loop_
_entity.id
_entity.type
_entity.pdbx_description
1 polymer ?
#
loop_
_entity_poly.entity_id
_entity_poly.type
_entity_poly.pdbx_seq_one_letter_code
_entity_poly.pdbx_strand_id
1 'polypeptide(L)'
;MSHAPPSIAIPIDDIPHHHDYSDRDNRTVALAPGRNEIRVPLSDIESAACDRKLDLARVSSVILFAYELQVPRTRLLHAFRLAR
;
A
#
# COMPACT_ATOMS: atom_id res chain seq x y z
N MET A 1 11.30 -23.10 12.75
CA MET A 1 10.10 -22.69 11.99
C MET A 1 10.47 -21.47 11.17
N SER A 2 10.31 -21.53 9.84
CA SER A 2 10.58 -20.38 8.97
C SER A 2 9.39 -19.44 9.02
N HIS A 3 9.55 -18.26 9.61
CA HIS A 3 8.53 -17.22 9.52
C HIS A 3 8.65 -16.54 8.16
N ALA A 4 7.53 -16.42 7.45
CA ALA A 4 7.47 -15.58 6.25
C ALA A 4 7.98 -14.16 6.61
N PRO A 5 8.72 -13.50 5.70
CA PRO A 5 9.20 -12.15 5.96
C PRO A 5 8.01 -11.23 6.25
N PRO A 6 8.12 -10.34 7.26
CA PRO A 6 7.02 -9.44 7.60
C PRO A 6 6.69 -8.55 6.40
N SER A 7 5.42 -8.49 6.03
CA SER A 7 4.92 -7.65 4.95
C SER A 7 3.95 -6.61 5.47
N ILE A 8 3.74 -5.57 4.66
CA ILE A 8 2.71 -4.56 4.86
C ILE A 8 1.94 -4.40 3.54
N ALA A 9 0.62 -4.43 3.64
CA ALA A 9 -0.28 -4.08 2.55
C ALA A 9 -0.52 -2.56 2.54
N ILE A 10 -0.59 -1.99 1.34
CA ILE A 10 -0.77 -0.55 1.12
C ILE A 10 -1.86 -0.33 0.05
N PRO A 11 -3.15 -0.60 0.33
CA PRO A 11 -4.18 -0.28 -0.64
C PRO A 11 -4.33 1.24 -0.80
N ILE A 12 -4.50 1.67 -2.05
CA ILE A 12 -4.75 3.07 -2.40
C ILE A 12 -5.99 3.13 -3.29
N ASP A 13 -6.96 3.93 -2.86
CA ASP A 13 -8.25 4.11 -3.53
C ASP A 13 -8.44 5.58 -3.95
N ASP A 14 -9.28 5.82 -4.95
CA ASP A 14 -9.79 7.14 -5.33
C ASP A 14 -11.31 7.26 -5.04
N ILE A 15 -11.88 8.45 -5.26
CA ILE A 15 -13.32 8.69 -4.98
C ILE A 15 -14.28 7.93 -5.92
N PRO A 16 -14.00 7.77 -7.24
CA PRO A 16 -14.85 6.98 -8.14
C PRO A 16 -14.93 5.48 -7.82
N HIS A 17 -14.32 5.02 -6.73
CA HIS A 17 -14.21 3.61 -6.36
C HIS A 17 -15.58 2.92 -6.21
N HIS A 18 -15.72 1.77 -6.86
CA HIS A 18 -16.96 0.97 -6.89
C HIS A 18 -16.98 -0.21 -5.91
N HIS A 19 -16.13 -0.19 -4.87
CA HIS A 19 -16.00 -1.25 -3.86
C HIS A 19 -15.52 -2.62 -4.38
N ASP A 20 -15.13 -2.72 -5.64
CA ASP A 20 -14.53 -3.93 -6.21
C ASP A 20 -13.04 -4.05 -5.85
N TYR A 21 -12.60 -5.24 -5.47
CA TYR A 21 -11.22 -5.47 -5.03
C TYR A 21 -10.19 -5.15 -6.14
N SER A 22 -10.52 -5.38 -7.41
CA SER A 22 -9.67 -5.08 -8.57
C SER A 22 -9.66 -3.60 -8.96
N ASP A 23 -10.47 -2.76 -8.30
CA ASP A 23 -10.66 -1.34 -8.61
C ASP A 23 -9.76 -0.42 -7.80
N ARG A 24 -8.60 -0.94 -7.35
CA ARG A 24 -7.64 -0.22 -6.51
C ARG A 24 -6.22 -0.79 -6.62
N ASP A 25 -5.26 0.00 -6.17
CA ASP A 25 -3.87 -0.45 -6.05
C ASP A 25 -3.69 -1.31 -4.80
N ASN A 26 -3.76 -2.64 -4.92
CA ASN A 26 -3.48 -3.57 -3.81
C ASN A 26 -2.02 -4.04 -3.79
N ARG A 27 -1.10 -3.17 -3.39
CA ARG A 27 0.31 -3.58 -3.23
C ARG A 27 0.61 -4.16 -1.86
N THR A 28 1.52 -5.14 -1.84
CA THR A 28 2.12 -5.68 -0.61
C THR A 28 3.64 -5.56 -0.70
N VAL A 29 4.27 -5.02 0.34
CA VAL A 29 5.71 -4.79 0.41
C VAL A 29 6.32 -5.65 1.51
N ALA A 30 7.36 -6.41 1.19
CA ALA A 30 8.17 -7.12 2.18
C ALA A 30 9.09 -6.14 2.91
N LEU A 31 9.20 -6.30 4.23
CA LEU A 31 10.05 -5.47 5.08
C LEU A 31 11.33 -6.22 5.46
N ALA A 32 12.46 -5.54 5.30
CA ALA A 32 13.72 -5.95 5.91
C ALA A 32 13.74 -5.56 7.40
N PRO A 33 14.60 -6.20 8.22
CA PRO A 33 14.89 -5.71 9.56
C PRO A 33 15.43 -4.26 9.53
N GLY A 34 14.97 -3.43 10.47
CA GLY A 34 15.41 -2.03 10.58
C GLY A 34 14.57 -1.04 9.77
N ARG A 35 15.20 0.07 9.35
CA ARG A 35 14.53 1.15 8.61
C ARG A 35 14.31 0.73 7.15
N ASN A 36 13.05 0.79 6.73
CA ASN A 36 12.67 0.55 5.34
C ASN A 36 12.28 1.88 4.69
N GLU A 37 12.71 2.12 3.46
CA GLU A 37 12.21 3.21 2.62
C GLU A 37 11.40 2.60 1.47
N ILE A 38 10.11 2.91 1.45
CA ILE A 38 9.19 2.42 0.44
C ILE A 38 8.90 3.58 -0.50
N ARG A 39 9.21 3.40 -1.78
CA ARG A 39 8.90 4.34 -2.84
C ARG A 39 7.92 3.72 -3.80
N VAL A 40 6.84 4.45 -4.04
CA VAL A 40 5.79 4.05 -4.94
C VAL A 40 5.67 5.13 -6.01
N PRO A 41 6.01 4.84 -7.28
CA PRO A 41 5.76 5.76 -8.37
C PRO A 41 4.26 6.01 -8.54
N LEU A 42 3.87 7.27 -8.72
CA LEU A 42 2.47 7.61 -8.96
C LEU A 42 1.94 6.97 -10.24
N SER A 43 2.76 6.81 -11.27
CA SER A 43 2.41 6.10 -12.51
C SER A 43 1.95 4.66 -12.27
N ASP A 44 2.57 4.00 -11.29
CA ASP A 44 2.26 2.62 -10.94
C ASP A 44 0.92 2.56 -10.22
N ILE A 45 0.62 3.54 -9.35
CA ILE A 45 -0.70 3.67 -8.70
C ILE A 45 -1.77 3.96 -9.75
N GLU A 46 -1.53 4.94 -10.63
CA GLU A 46 -2.48 5.34 -11.68
C GLU A 46 -2.93 4.15 -12.54
N SER A 47 -2.00 3.22 -12.81
CA SER A 47 -2.23 2.07 -13.70
C SER A 47 -2.59 0.77 -12.95
N ALA A 48 -2.81 0.82 -11.65
CA ALA A 48 -2.97 -0.40 -10.83
C ALA A 48 -4.36 -1.04 -10.92
N ALA A 49 -5.41 -0.25 -11.18
CA ALA A 49 -6.76 -0.78 -11.37
C ALA A 49 -6.89 -1.43 -12.76
N CYS A 50 -7.62 -2.56 -12.84
CA CYS A 50 -7.61 -3.39 -14.05
C CYS A 50 -8.27 -2.73 -15.27
N ASP A 51 -9.41 -2.08 -15.07
CA ASP A 51 -10.27 -1.62 -16.17
C ASP A 51 -10.33 -0.08 -16.32
N ARG A 52 -9.55 0.63 -15.49
CA ARG A 52 -9.45 2.09 -15.53
C ARG A 52 -8.16 2.59 -14.91
N LYS A 53 -7.89 3.88 -15.12
CA LYS A 53 -6.90 4.60 -14.33
C LYS A 53 -7.50 5.10 -13.01
N LEU A 54 -6.69 5.09 -11.94
CA LEU A 54 -7.02 5.79 -10.71
C LEU A 54 -6.86 7.30 -10.90
N ASP A 55 -7.86 8.08 -10.48
CA ASP A 55 -7.81 9.54 -10.45
C ASP A 55 -7.00 10.01 -9.24
N LEU A 56 -5.70 10.21 -9.46
CA LEU A 56 -4.78 10.64 -8.41
C LEU A 56 -4.99 12.08 -7.94
N ALA A 57 -5.83 12.87 -8.61
CA ALA A 57 -6.28 14.17 -8.10
C ALA A 57 -7.40 14.01 -7.04
N ARG A 58 -7.97 12.81 -6.92
CA ARG A 58 -9.11 12.50 -6.06
C ARG A 58 -8.89 11.23 -5.24
N VAL A 59 -7.67 11.06 -4.70
CA VAL A 59 -7.35 9.96 -3.77
C VAL A 59 -8.28 10.04 -2.55
N SER A 60 -8.96 8.94 -2.24
CA SER A 60 -9.88 8.83 -1.11
C SER A 60 -9.20 8.22 0.11
N SER A 61 -8.32 7.24 -0.08
CA SER A 61 -7.66 6.53 1.01
C SER A 61 -6.23 6.10 0.66
N VAL A 62 -5.37 6.12 1.68
CA VAL A 62 -4.07 5.43 1.69
C VAL A 62 -4.02 4.69 3.02
N ILE A 63 -4.14 3.37 2.99
CA ILE A 63 -4.21 2.56 4.20
C ILE A 63 -2.91 1.76 4.35
N LEU A 64 -2.46 1.57 5.58
CA LEU A 64 -1.30 0.75 5.90
C LEU A 64 -1.71 -0.31 6.91
N PHE A 65 -1.61 -1.59 6.56
CA PHE A 65 -1.95 -2.66 7.49
C PHE A 65 -1.06 -3.89 7.31
N ALA A 66 -0.97 -4.68 8.38
CA ALA A 66 -0.42 -6.03 8.36
C ALA A 66 -1.52 -6.98 8.79
N TYR A 67 -1.54 -8.17 8.20
CA TYR A 67 -2.49 -9.23 8.51
C TYR A 67 -1.72 -10.53 8.84
N GLU A 68 -2.41 -11.51 9.41
CA GLU A 68 -1.82 -12.83 9.77
C GLU A 68 -0.58 -12.78 10.69
N LEU A 69 -0.50 -11.74 11.54
CA LEU A 69 0.57 -11.60 12.51
C LEU A 69 0.50 -12.71 13.56
N GLN A 70 1.55 -13.53 13.64
CA GLN A 70 1.68 -14.59 14.66
C GLN A 70 1.91 -14.02 16.07
N VAL A 71 2.46 -12.81 16.16
CA VAL A 71 2.70 -12.08 17.41
C VAL A 71 2.40 -10.59 17.18
N PRO A 72 1.89 -9.86 18.19
CA PRO A 72 1.71 -8.42 18.11
C PRO A 72 3.03 -7.71 17.78
N ARG A 73 2.94 -6.65 16.97
CA ARG A 73 4.12 -5.91 16.50
C ARG A 73 3.83 -4.42 16.39
N THR A 74 4.73 -3.60 16.93
CA THR A 74 4.71 -2.15 16.76
C THR A 74 5.58 -1.74 15.57
N ARG A 75 5.13 -0.74 14.82
CA ARG A 75 5.86 -0.12 13.70
C ARG A 75 5.78 1.40 13.81
N LEU A 76 6.85 2.08 13.41
CA LEU A 76 6.89 3.53 13.31
C LEU A 76 6.81 3.93 11.84
N LEU A 77 5.80 4.72 11.51
CA LEU A 77 5.72 5.39 10.20
C LEU A 77 6.38 6.76 10.32
N HIS A 78 7.32 7.05 9.42
CA HIS A 78 8.05 8.31 9.42
C HIS A 78 8.23 8.81 7.99
N ALA A 79 8.16 10.14 7.81
CA ALA A 79 8.37 10.84 6.54
C ALA A 79 7.48 10.36 5.38
N PHE A 80 6.19 10.09 5.68
CA PHE A 80 5.17 9.90 4.65
C PHE A 80 4.99 11.21 3.87
N ARG A 81 5.34 11.18 2.58
CA ARG A 81 5.39 12.37 1.73
C ARG A 81 5.12 12.00 0.28
N LEU A 82 4.59 12.98 -0.45
CA LEU A 82 4.66 13.01 -1.90
C LEU A 82 6.03 13.58 -2.30
N ALA A 83 6.79 12.86 -3.11
CA ALA A 83 8.10 13.30 -3.61
C ALA A 83 8.06 13.48 -5.13
N ARG A 84 8.92 14.38 -5.64
CA ARG A 84 9.15 14.55 -7.08
C ARG A 84 10.10 13.50 -7.62
#